data_AF-A0AA35W584-F1
#
_entry.id   AF-A0AA35W584-F1
#
_cell.length_a   1.000
_cell.length_b   1.000
_cell.length_c   1.000
_cell.angle_alpha   90.00
_cell.angle_beta   90.00
_cell.angle_gamma   90.00
#
_symmetry.space_group_name_H-M   'P 1'
#
loop_
_entity.id
_entity.type
_entity.pdbx_description
1 polymer ?
#
loop_
_entity_poly.entity_id
_entity_poly.type
_entity_poly.pdbx_seq_one_letter_code
_entity_poly.pdbx_strand_id
1 'polypeptide(L)'
;MMYSTLDSAAISWKTTYFLTLQSYFILRDSLTVVGGKTKVTEEKASFAELMRLNKRLTELESRYRIATRWNRNDAQYAEVKIAYLKEMQQRLKVSLWATVSRRHYLLKMKAKYADGQKIAKKLCKGITKETCTARKLLDALNTSLSQADETFVPLALADVLSPVSEFWQCPNQASSEIPVSIKRDIIEAHLLLKRCDEELLLLQTEMHNVIDYYNEKEKKIISVLHKITSDGTSQFHRGCISLLRKLQLEVELFRSIAVSAYASVITVPKSHPLVDAGHMCVIDASDSSDSEYESSSDGE
;
A
#
# COMPACT_ATOMS: atom_id res chain seq x y z
N MET A 1 7.35 22.23 20.98
CA MET A 1 5.97 22.32 20.44
C MET A 1 5.71 21.16 19.49
N MET A 2 4.91 20.18 19.90
CA MET A 2 4.19 19.24 19.00
C MET A 2 3.01 18.65 19.79
N TYR A 3 1.88 19.38 19.82
CA TYR A 3 0.58 18.86 20.26
C TYR A 3 -0.52 19.42 19.34
N SER A 4 -0.59 18.90 18.13
CA SER A 4 -1.71 19.02 17.18
C SER A 4 -1.60 17.75 16.33
N THR A 5 -2.58 16.85 16.22
CA THR A 5 -4.05 16.95 16.21
C THR A 5 -4.58 15.64 16.78
N LEU A 6 -5.40 15.71 17.84
CA LEU A 6 -6.02 14.53 18.45
C LEU A 6 -7.32 14.22 17.70
N ASP A 7 -7.36 13.04 17.07
CA ASP A 7 -8.54 12.49 16.41
C ASP A 7 -9.57 12.02 17.45
N SER A 8 -10.85 12.24 17.13
CA SER A 8 -11.98 12.38 18.06
C SER A 8 -12.59 11.04 18.50
N ALA A 9 -11.95 10.36 19.45
CA ALA A 9 -12.71 9.66 20.51
C ALA A 9 -12.97 10.69 21.62
N ALA A 10 -14.17 10.72 22.23
CA ALA A 10 -14.55 11.73 23.21
C ALA A 10 -13.54 11.76 24.39
N ILE A 11 -12.56 12.66 24.32
CA ILE A 11 -11.51 12.80 25.32
C ILE A 11 -12.19 13.24 26.61
N SER A 12 -12.03 12.45 27.67
CA SER A 12 -12.58 12.78 29.00
C SER A 12 -12.19 14.20 29.40
N TRP A 13 -13.12 14.92 30.03
CA TRP A 13 -12.84 16.27 30.52
C TRP A 13 -11.64 16.28 31.48
N LYS A 14 -11.43 15.19 32.24
CA LYS A 14 -10.25 15.01 33.12
C LYS A 14 -8.95 15.00 32.32
N THR A 15 -8.92 14.28 31.19
CA THR A 15 -7.75 14.24 30.29
C THR A 15 -7.50 15.60 29.65
N THR A 16 -8.57 16.30 29.23
CA THR A 16 -8.45 17.66 28.67
C THR A 16 -7.91 18.64 29.71
N TYR A 17 -8.40 18.55 30.95
CA TYR A 17 -7.93 19.36 32.07
C TYR A 17 -6.46 19.06 32.40
N PHE A 18 -6.10 17.78 32.52
CA PHE A 18 -4.72 17.32 32.74
C PHE A 18 -3.75 17.85 31.67
N LEU A 19 -4.07 17.74 30.38
CA LEU A 19 -3.22 18.23 29.30
C LEU A 19 -3.02 19.75 29.34
N THR A 20 -4.09 20.48 29.67
CA THR A 20 -4.04 21.94 29.83
C THR A 20 -3.16 22.31 31.03
N LEU A 21 -3.29 21.59 32.16
CA LEU A 21 -2.44 21.77 33.35
C LEU A 21 -0.97 21.44 33.07
N GLN A 22 -0.71 20.34 32.37
CA GLN A 22 0.64 19.93 32.03
C GLN A 22 1.33 20.99 31.14
N SER A 23 0.61 21.51 30.14
CA SER A 23 1.11 22.61 29.29
C SER A 23 1.39 23.88 30.10
N TYR A 24 0.48 24.23 31.01
CA TYR A 24 0.64 25.37 31.91
C TYR A 24 1.88 25.22 32.80
N PHE A 25 2.08 24.07 33.44
CA PHE A 25 3.24 23.86 34.30
C PHE A 25 4.55 23.83 33.51
N ILE A 26 4.60 23.20 32.34
CA ILE A 26 5.80 23.19 31.47
C ILE A 26 6.17 24.63 31.08
N LEU A 27 5.18 25.42 30.63
CA LEU A 27 5.42 26.80 30.21
C LEU A 27 5.84 27.68 31.39
N ARG A 28 5.21 27.53 32.55
CA ARG A 28 5.57 28.22 33.78
C ARG A 28 7.01 27.90 34.19
N ASP A 29 7.37 26.62 34.25
CA ASP A 29 8.71 26.19 34.65
C ASP A 29 9.76 26.70 33.64
N SER A 30 9.46 26.70 32.33
CA SER A 30 10.35 27.26 31.31
C SER A 30 10.58 28.76 31.47
N LEU A 31 9.56 29.54 31.86
CA LEU A 31 9.69 30.97 32.12
C LEU A 31 10.52 31.25 33.38
N THR A 32 10.44 30.39 34.41
CA THR A 32 11.24 30.55 35.63
C THR A 32 12.71 30.21 35.45
N VAL A 33 13.06 29.31 34.53
CA VAL A 33 14.45 28.88 34.27
C VAL A 33 15.18 29.81 33.31
N VAL A 34 14.46 30.53 32.44
CA VAL A 34 15.02 31.29 31.32
C VAL A 34 15.23 32.79 31.63
N GLY A 35 15.03 33.22 32.88
CA GLY A 35 15.05 34.61 33.36
C GLY A 35 16.36 35.42 33.22
N GLY A 36 17.15 35.24 32.16
CA GLY A 36 18.31 36.08 31.86
C GLY A 36 18.86 36.06 30.42
N LYS A 37 18.28 35.33 29.44
CA LYS A 37 18.89 35.21 28.09
C LYS A 37 17.95 35.24 26.86
N THR A 38 16.64 35.41 27.02
CA THR A 38 15.69 35.44 25.88
C THR A 38 15.43 36.85 25.38
N LYS A 39 15.12 36.97 24.07
CA LYS A 39 14.66 38.23 23.49
C LYS A 39 13.30 38.60 24.11
N VAL A 40 13.15 39.86 24.52
CA VAL A 40 11.94 40.44 25.16
C VAL A 40 10.63 40.09 24.43
N THR A 41 10.67 39.88 23.11
CA THR A 41 9.52 39.47 22.30
C THR A 41 9.06 38.03 22.52
N GLU A 42 9.98 37.09 22.75
CA GLU A 42 9.66 35.67 22.99
C GLU A 42 9.07 35.45 24.39
N GLU A 43 9.52 36.24 25.37
CA GLU A 43 8.99 36.24 26.73
C GLU A 43 7.55 36.77 26.77
N LYS A 44 7.26 37.86 26.04
CA LYS A 44 5.90 38.40 25.92
C LYS A 44 4.93 37.40 25.28
N ALA A 45 5.35 36.72 24.22
CA ALA A 45 4.52 35.70 23.56
C ALA A 45 4.25 34.50 24.49
N SER A 46 5.28 34.04 25.20
CA SER A 46 5.16 32.93 26.16
C SER A 46 4.28 33.30 27.36
N PHE A 47 4.36 34.54 27.85
CA PHE A 47 3.48 35.04 28.90
C PHE A 47 2.03 35.16 28.45
N ALA A 48 1.77 35.65 27.23
CA ALA A 48 0.43 35.70 26.66
C ALA A 48 -0.20 34.30 26.55
N GLU A 49 0.58 33.30 26.12
CA GLU A 49 0.13 31.91 26.04
C GLU A 49 -0.15 31.32 27.45
N LEU A 50 0.68 31.65 28.44
CA LEU A 50 0.44 31.27 29.84
C LEU A 50 -0.91 31.83 30.35
N MET A 51 -1.21 33.09 30.04
CA MET A 51 -2.48 33.72 30.42
C MET A 51 -3.67 33.07 29.72
N ARG A 52 -3.51 32.69 28.44
CA ARG A 52 -4.53 31.95 27.69
C ARG A 52 -4.81 30.58 28.30
N LEU A 53 -3.76 29.84 28.67
CA LEU A 53 -3.87 28.56 29.36
C LEU A 53 -4.53 28.73 30.73
N ASN A 54 -4.15 29.76 31.50
CA ASN A 54 -4.75 30.03 32.80
C ASN A 54 -6.25 30.33 32.69
N LYS A 55 -6.65 31.16 31.72
CA LYS A 55 -8.08 31.44 31.45
C LYS A 55 -8.85 30.15 31.15
N ARG A 56 -8.31 29.30 30.27
CA ARG A 56 -8.92 28.01 29.94
C ARG A 56 -9.02 27.08 31.15
N LEU A 57 -8.01 27.06 32.01
CA LEU A 57 -8.05 26.29 33.27
C LEU A 57 -9.16 26.79 34.18
N THR A 58 -9.30 28.11 34.37
CA THR A 58 -10.36 28.70 35.20
C THR A 58 -11.76 28.40 34.65
N GLU A 59 -11.94 28.41 33.32
CA GLU A 59 -13.19 28.00 32.68
C GLU A 59 -13.53 26.53 32.95
N LEU A 60 -12.54 25.63 32.85
CA LEU A 60 -12.71 24.20 33.16
C LEU A 60 -12.99 23.97 34.65
N GLU A 61 -12.26 24.67 35.53
CA GLU A 61 -12.40 24.59 36.99
C GLU A 61 -13.80 25.02 37.43
N SER A 62 -14.31 26.12 36.89
CA SER A 62 -15.68 26.58 37.12
C SER A 62 -16.72 25.57 36.59
N ARG A 63 -16.55 25.11 35.34
CA ARG A 63 -17.51 24.20 34.68
C ARG A 63 -17.64 22.86 35.41
N TYR A 64 -16.54 22.30 35.89
CA TYR A 64 -16.51 21.00 36.55
C TYR A 64 -16.40 21.09 38.08
N ARG A 65 -16.62 22.29 38.66
CA ARG A 65 -16.65 22.55 40.11
C ARG A 65 -15.39 22.08 40.84
N ILE A 66 -14.23 22.35 40.25
CA ILE A 66 -12.93 22.03 40.83
C ILE A 66 -12.58 23.15 41.82
N ALA A 67 -12.68 22.86 43.13
CA ALA A 67 -12.43 23.84 44.19
C ALA A 67 -10.97 24.29 44.28
N THR A 68 -10.03 23.41 43.97
CA THR A 68 -8.59 23.69 44.02
C THR A 68 -7.90 23.09 42.80
N ARG A 69 -7.08 23.90 42.14
CA ARG A 69 -6.31 23.48 40.96
C ARG A 69 -5.40 22.32 41.32
N TRP A 70 -5.42 21.27 40.49
CA TRP A 70 -4.57 20.09 40.72
C TRP A 70 -3.10 20.44 40.60
N ASN A 71 -2.30 19.95 41.55
CA ASN A 71 -0.85 19.98 41.54
C ASN A 71 -0.27 18.64 41.06
N ARG A 72 1.01 18.63 40.68
CA ARG A 72 1.73 17.43 40.21
C ARG A 72 1.81 16.32 41.27
N ASN A 73 1.67 16.67 42.54
CA ASN A 73 1.72 15.74 43.67
C ASN A 73 0.35 15.19 44.05
N ASP A 74 -0.73 15.67 43.42
CA ASP A 74 -2.08 15.24 43.77
C ASP A 74 -2.36 13.86 43.18
N ALA A 75 -3.02 13.00 43.95
CA ALA A 75 -3.38 11.66 43.52
C ALA A 75 -4.23 11.66 42.23
N GLN A 76 -5.14 12.61 42.09
CA GLN A 76 -6.00 12.77 40.90
C GLN A 76 -5.18 13.13 39.65
N TYR A 77 -4.13 13.94 39.81
CA TYR A 77 -3.23 14.28 38.72
C TYR A 77 -2.41 13.06 38.28
N ALA A 78 -1.87 12.30 39.24
CA ALA A 78 -1.10 11.10 38.99
C ALA A 78 -1.94 10.00 38.30
N GLU A 79 -3.16 9.76 38.77
CA GLU A 79 -4.09 8.79 38.19
C GLU A 79 -4.37 9.09 36.71
N VAL A 80 -4.74 10.34 36.39
CA VAL A 80 -5.03 10.75 35.02
C VAL A 80 -3.77 10.72 34.15
N LYS A 81 -2.60 11.09 34.69
CA LYS A 81 -1.31 10.96 33.99
C LYS A 81 -1.04 9.51 33.58
N ILE A 82 -1.17 8.56 34.51
CA ILE A 82 -0.94 7.14 34.25
C ILE A 82 -1.90 6.62 33.19
N ALA A 83 -3.19 6.92 33.32
CA ALA A 83 -4.20 6.52 32.34
C ALA A 83 -3.91 7.09 30.94
N TYR A 84 -3.56 8.38 30.87
CA TYR A 84 -3.19 9.05 29.63
C TYR A 84 -1.95 8.43 28.97
N LEU A 85 -0.89 8.20 29.75
CA LEU A 85 0.35 7.60 29.24
C LEU A 85 0.09 6.19 28.70
N LYS A 86 -0.69 5.37 29.42
CA LYS A 86 -1.06 4.02 28.98
C LYS A 86 -1.82 4.04 27.65
N GLU A 87 -2.81 4.93 27.51
CA GLU A 87 -3.57 5.08 26.26
C GLU A 87 -2.71 5.60 25.11
N MET A 88 -1.81 6.55 25.38
CA MET A 88 -0.87 7.08 24.40
C MET A 88 0.12 5.99 23.93
N GLN A 89 0.70 5.24 24.87
CA GLN A 89 1.59 4.11 24.57
C GLN A 89 0.89 3.06 23.70
N GLN A 90 -0.36 2.71 24.02
CA GLN A 90 -1.14 1.77 23.22
C GLN A 90 -1.36 2.28 21.78
N ARG A 91 -1.75 3.55 21.61
CA ARG A 91 -1.93 4.16 20.29
C ARG A 91 -0.63 4.20 19.48
N LEU A 92 0.47 4.58 20.12
CA LEU A 92 1.80 4.57 19.52
C LEU A 92 2.20 3.16 19.09
N LYS A 93 1.98 2.14 19.94
CA LYS A 93 2.28 0.73 19.64
C LYS A 93 1.48 0.23 18.43
N VAL A 94 0.18 0.54 18.35
CA VAL A 94 -0.68 0.18 17.20
C VAL A 94 -0.20 0.87 15.91
N SER A 95 0.08 2.18 15.96
CA SER A 95 0.56 2.93 14.80
C SER A 95 1.94 2.43 14.31
N LEU A 96 2.81 2.10 15.26
CA LEU A 96 4.13 1.52 15.00
C LEU A 96 3.99 0.15 14.35
N TRP A 97 3.11 -0.73 14.85
CA TRP A 97 2.84 -2.04 14.25
C TRP A 97 2.37 -1.92 12.79
N ALA A 98 1.42 -1.02 12.53
CA ALA A 98 0.92 -0.79 11.17
C ALA A 98 2.05 -0.33 10.22
N THR A 99 2.93 0.54 10.70
CA THR A 99 4.09 1.05 9.95
C THR A 99 5.13 -0.05 9.69
N VAL A 100 5.44 -0.86 10.70
CA VAL A 100 6.36 -2.00 10.59
C VAL A 100 5.81 -3.06 9.63
N SER A 101 4.52 -3.35 9.70
CA SER A 101 3.83 -4.28 8.79
C SER A 101 3.90 -3.82 7.33
N ARG A 102 3.61 -2.53 7.07
CA ARG A 102 3.76 -1.94 5.73
C ARG A 102 5.20 -2.02 5.21
N ARG A 103 6.18 -1.69 6.06
CA ARG A 103 7.60 -1.81 5.70
C ARG A 103 7.96 -3.26 5.34
N HIS A 104 7.50 -4.22 6.13
CA HIS A 104 7.74 -5.65 5.88
C HIS A 104 7.14 -6.11 4.55
N TYR A 105 5.91 -5.66 4.23
CA TYR A 105 5.30 -5.90 2.92
C TYR A 105 6.13 -5.31 1.77
N LEU A 106 6.60 -4.07 1.90
CA LEU A 106 7.44 -3.43 0.88
C LEU A 106 8.77 -4.18 0.66
N LEU A 107 9.35 -4.76 1.71
CA LEU A 107 10.53 -5.61 1.59
C LEU A 107 10.25 -6.89 0.80
N LYS A 108 9.12 -7.56 1.06
CA LYS A 108 8.68 -8.73 0.28
C LYS A 108 8.46 -8.37 -1.20
N MET A 109 7.83 -7.23 -1.47
CA MET A 109 7.64 -6.74 -2.83
C MET A 109 8.98 -6.41 -3.50
N LYS A 110 9.93 -5.81 -2.78
CA LYS A 110 11.26 -5.51 -3.34
C LYS A 110 11.98 -6.77 -3.81
N ALA A 111 11.86 -7.87 -3.05
CA ALA A 111 12.42 -9.15 -3.46
C ALA A 111 11.75 -9.72 -4.72
N LYS A 112 10.42 -9.56 -4.87
CA LYS A 112 9.66 -10.02 -6.04
C LYS A 112 9.95 -9.24 -7.33
N TYR A 113 10.23 -7.94 -7.23
CA TYR A 113 10.44 -7.05 -8.38
C TYR A 113 11.91 -6.61 -8.52
N ALA A 114 12.86 -7.47 -8.16
CA ALA A 114 14.29 -7.15 -8.18
C ALA A 114 14.77 -6.65 -9.56
N ASP A 115 14.23 -7.21 -10.64
CA ASP A 115 14.62 -6.90 -12.03
C ASP A 115 13.99 -5.60 -12.58
N GLY A 116 12.93 -5.10 -11.94
CA GLY A 116 12.22 -3.91 -12.36
C GLY A 116 12.84 -2.63 -11.81
N GLN A 117 13.88 -2.07 -12.45
CA GLN A 117 14.65 -0.92 -11.92
C GLN A 117 13.79 0.27 -11.43
N LYS A 118 12.72 0.64 -12.16
CA LYS A 118 11.81 1.73 -11.75
C LYS A 118 10.96 1.35 -10.53
N ILE A 119 10.44 0.12 -10.48
CA ILE A 119 9.62 -0.39 -9.38
C ILE A 119 10.49 -0.55 -8.12
N ALA A 120 11.68 -1.14 -8.26
CA ALA A 120 12.65 -1.29 -7.18
C ALA A 120 13.03 0.06 -6.56
N LYS A 121 13.29 1.10 -7.37
CA LYS A 121 13.56 2.47 -6.88
C LYS A 121 12.38 3.03 -6.07
N LYS A 122 11.13 2.84 -6.53
CA LYS A 122 9.93 3.28 -5.81
C LYS A 122 9.76 2.55 -4.48
N LEU A 123 9.99 1.24 -4.47
CA LEU A 123 9.93 0.41 -3.27
C LEU A 123 11.00 0.82 -2.24
N CYS A 124 12.23 1.07 -2.67
CA CYS A 124 13.29 1.60 -1.79
C CYS A 124 12.89 2.92 -1.11
N LYS A 125 12.33 3.87 -1.86
CA LYS A 125 11.82 5.13 -1.29
C LYS A 125 10.73 4.88 -0.25
N GLY A 126 9.80 3.96 -0.54
CA GLY A 126 8.75 3.56 0.40
C GLY A 126 9.32 2.96 1.69
N ILE A 127 10.30 2.06 1.58
CA ILE A 127 10.97 1.44 2.74
C ILE A 127 11.65 2.49 3.61
N THR A 128 12.38 3.43 2.99
CA THR A 128 13.04 4.53 3.72
C THR A 128 12.01 5.42 4.43
N LYS A 129 10.90 5.75 3.77
CA LYS A 129 9.81 6.53 4.36
C LYS A 129 9.24 5.83 5.59
N GLU A 130 8.81 4.57 5.47
CA GLU A 130 8.23 3.83 6.60
C GLU A 130 9.26 3.62 7.72
N THR A 131 10.54 3.44 7.41
CA THR A 131 11.62 3.32 8.42
C THR A 131 11.79 4.63 9.20
N CYS A 132 11.75 5.78 8.52
CA CYS A 132 11.82 7.09 9.16
C CYS A 132 10.59 7.35 10.04
N THR A 133 9.40 7.02 9.56
CA THR A 133 8.16 7.10 10.35
C THR A 133 8.21 6.20 11.58
N ALA A 134 8.66 4.95 11.43
CA ALA A 134 8.79 4.01 12.54
C ALA A 134 9.77 4.53 13.60
N ARG A 135 10.89 5.14 13.19
CA ARG A 135 11.84 5.77 14.12
C ARG A 135 11.16 6.86 14.94
N LYS A 136 10.46 7.81 14.30
CA LYS A 136 9.76 8.89 15.01
C LYS A 136 8.71 8.38 16.00
N LEU A 137 7.95 7.35 15.61
CA LEU A 137 6.95 6.71 16.47
C LEU A 137 7.61 5.98 17.66
N LEU A 138 8.74 5.32 17.41
CA LEU A 138 9.52 4.65 18.45
C LEU A 138 10.13 5.65 19.43
N ASP A 139 10.67 6.76 18.96
CA ASP A 139 11.23 7.83 19.80
C ASP A 139 10.14 8.41 20.72
N ALA A 140 8.93 8.64 20.20
CA ALA A 140 7.78 9.06 20.99
C ALA A 140 7.35 8.00 22.02
N LEU A 141 7.37 6.71 21.64
CA LEU A 141 7.03 5.62 22.54
C LEU A 141 8.06 5.47 23.67
N ASN A 142 9.36 5.47 23.35
CA ASN A 142 10.45 5.42 24.33
C ASN A 142 10.37 6.62 25.29
N THR A 143 10.12 7.82 24.78
CA THR A 143 9.90 9.02 25.62
C THR A 143 8.72 8.81 26.58
N SER A 144 7.63 8.22 26.12
CA SER A 144 6.47 7.93 26.95
C SER A 144 6.70 6.84 27.99
N LEU A 145 7.53 5.85 27.69
CA LEU A 145 7.87 4.75 28.59
C LEU A 145 8.82 5.23 29.69
N SER A 146 9.83 6.02 29.35
CA SER A 146 10.71 6.68 30.33
C SER A 146 9.98 7.63 31.28
N GLN A 147 8.85 8.23 30.85
CA GLN A 147 8.01 9.06 31.73
C GLN A 147 7.16 8.25 32.72
N ALA A 148 6.93 6.96 32.42
CA ALA A 148 6.15 6.05 33.25
C ALA A 148 7.04 5.26 34.21
N ASP A 149 8.27 4.93 33.80
CA ASP A 149 9.24 4.15 34.56
C ASP A 149 10.65 4.70 34.34
N GLU A 150 11.30 5.16 35.41
CA GLU A 150 12.66 5.72 35.38
C GLU A 150 13.74 4.64 35.12
N THR A 151 13.42 3.37 35.37
CA THR A 151 14.32 2.23 35.11
C THR A 151 14.23 1.70 33.69
N PHE A 152 13.34 2.27 32.88
CA PHE A 152 13.09 1.82 31.51
C PHE A 152 14.32 2.00 30.61
N VAL A 153 14.72 0.92 29.94
CA VAL A 153 15.74 0.93 28.90
C VAL A 153 15.09 1.17 27.54
N PRO A 154 15.52 2.18 26.76
CA PRO A 154 14.94 2.47 25.45
C PRO A 154 15.01 1.28 24.49
N LEU A 155 13.90 1.02 23.81
CA LEU A 155 13.81 -0.02 22.78
C LEU A 155 14.64 0.38 21.56
N ALA A 156 15.44 -0.56 21.04
CA ALA A 156 16.21 -0.35 19.83
C ALA A 156 15.34 -0.50 18.58
N LEU A 157 15.63 0.30 17.56
CA LEU A 157 14.87 0.27 16.31
C LEU A 157 14.94 -1.09 15.61
N ALA A 158 16.08 -1.78 15.68
CA ALA A 158 16.27 -3.09 15.06
C ALA A 158 15.27 -4.13 15.58
N ASP A 159 15.05 -4.13 16.90
CA ASP A 159 14.16 -5.09 17.57
C ASP A 159 12.69 -4.85 17.21
N VAL A 160 12.33 -3.60 16.92
CA VAL A 160 10.95 -3.21 16.59
C VAL A 160 10.62 -3.43 15.11
N LEU A 161 11.60 -3.25 14.21
CA LEU A 161 11.38 -3.34 12.76
C LEU A 161 11.09 -4.76 12.25
N SER A 162 11.28 -5.77 13.08
CA SER A 162 10.93 -7.16 12.78
C SER A 162 9.55 -7.48 13.34
N PRO A 163 8.55 -7.84 12.50
CA PRO A 163 7.22 -8.21 12.98
C PRO A 163 7.19 -9.47 13.87
N VAL A 164 8.24 -10.29 13.82
CA VAL A 164 8.34 -11.55 14.59
C VAL A 164 9.10 -11.39 15.91
N SER A 165 9.56 -10.18 16.23
CA SER A 165 10.31 -9.96 17.46
C SER A 165 9.45 -10.12 18.71
N GLU A 166 10.10 -10.45 19.82
CA GLU A 166 9.46 -10.62 21.14
C GLU A 166 8.68 -9.38 21.58
N PHE A 167 9.07 -8.17 21.13
CA PHE A 167 8.35 -6.93 21.42
C PHE A 167 6.87 -6.96 20.98
N TRP A 168 6.58 -7.67 19.89
CA TRP A 168 5.24 -7.82 19.34
C TRP A 168 4.51 -9.04 19.90
N GLN A 169 5.24 -9.97 20.51
CA GLN A 169 4.63 -11.10 21.19
C GLN A 169 3.91 -10.58 22.45
N CYS A 170 2.65 -10.96 22.63
CA CYS A 170 1.93 -10.63 23.87
C CYS A 170 2.47 -11.52 24.99
N PRO A 171 3.11 -10.98 26.03
CA PRO A 171 3.38 -11.76 27.23
C PRO A 171 2.04 -11.96 27.94
N ASN A 172 1.63 -13.22 28.09
CA ASN A 172 0.51 -13.68 28.91
C ASN A 172 -0.89 -13.14 28.55
N GLN A 173 -1.57 -13.79 27.61
CA GLN A 173 -3.04 -13.78 27.58
C GLN A 173 -3.59 -14.75 28.63
N ALA A 174 -3.61 -14.33 29.89
CA ALA A 174 -4.24 -15.07 30.98
C ALA A 174 -5.70 -14.67 31.26
N SER A 175 -6.35 -13.88 30.38
CA SER A 175 -7.79 -13.61 30.47
C SER A 175 -8.43 -13.62 29.08
N SER A 176 -9.21 -14.66 28.82
CA SER A 176 -9.77 -15.00 27.52
C SER A 176 -11.00 -14.17 27.18
N GLU A 177 -10.81 -12.96 26.66
CA GLU A 177 -11.83 -12.40 25.78
C GLU A 177 -11.21 -11.46 24.74
N ILE A 178 -11.06 -11.97 23.52
CA ILE A 178 -10.63 -11.17 22.37
C ILE A 178 -11.70 -10.11 22.13
N PRO A 179 -11.35 -8.81 22.08
CA PRO A 179 -12.29 -7.73 21.77
C PRO A 179 -13.10 -8.02 20.51
N VAL A 180 -14.40 -7.70 20.54
CA VAL A 180 -15.33 -7.97 19.42
C VAL A 180 -14.85 -7.32 18.11
N SER A 181 -14.21 -6.15 18.19
CA SER A 181 -13.61 -5.49 17.02
C SER A 181 -12.51 -6.35 16.38
N ILE A 182 -11.61 -6.93 17.18
CA ILE A 182 -10.54 -7.80 16.67
C ILE A 182 -11.13 -9.10 16.09
N LYS A 183 -12.16 -9.68 16.75
CA LYS A 183 -12.88 -10.84 16.20
C LYS A 183 -13.48 -10.51 14.83
N ARG A 184 -14.10 -9.33 14.69
CA ARG A 184 -14.66 -8.85 13.44
C ARG A 184 -13.58 -8.65 12.37
N ASP A 185 -12.47 -8.01 12.70
CA ASP A 185 -11.37 -7.80 11.76
C ASP A 185 -10.79 -9.14 11.27
N ILE A 186 -10.68 -10.14 12.14
CA ILE A 186 -10.25 -11.50 11.78
C ILE A 186 -11.27 -12.16 10.84
N ILE A 187 -12.56 -12.05 11.14
CA ILE A 187 -13.64 -12.60 10.28
C ILE A 187 -13.61 -11.92 8.91
N GLU A 188 -13.50 -10.59 8.87
CA GLU A 188 -13.42 -9.83 7.61
C GLU A 188 -12.19 -10.23 6.80
N ALA A 189 -11.02 -10.39 7.43
CA ALA A 189 -9.82 -10.87 6.77
C ALA A 189 -9.97 -12.30 6.24
N HIS A 190 -10.61 -13.19 7.00
CA HIS A 190 -10.89 -14.56 6.57
C HIS A 190 -11.84 -14.61 5.37
N LEU A 191 -12.91 -13.80 5.39
CA LEU A 191 -13.86 -13.70 4.28
C LEU A 191 -13.20 -13.08 3.04
N LEU A 192 -12.31 -12.11 3.22
CA LEU A 192 -11.55 -11.54 2.11
C LEU A 192 -10.63 -12.58 1.46
N LEU A 193 -9.93 -13.40 2.26
CA LEU A 193 -9.12 -14.49 1.73
C LEU A 193 -9.96 -15.48 0.92
N LYS A 194 -11.11 -15.91 1.45
CA LYS A 194 -12.04 -16.79 0.71
C LYS A 194 -12.49 -16.19 -0.62
N ARG A 195 -12.83 -14.89 -0.65
CA ARG A 195 -13.18 -14.20 -1.90
C ARG A 195 -12.02 -14.13 -2.88
N CYS A 196 -10.80 -13.88 -2.40
CA CYS A 196 -9.62 -13.91 -3.25
C CYS A 196 -9.39 -15.30 -3.86
N ASP A 197 -9.63 -16.37 -3.10
CA ASP A 197 -9.53 -17.74 -3.61
C ASP A 197 -10.61 -18.04 -4.66
N GLU A 198 -11.85 -17.59 -4.44
CA GLU A 198 -12.95 -17.69 -5.41
C GLU A 198 -12.64 -16.91 -6.70
N GLU A 199 -12.16 -15.67 -6.59
CA GLU A 199 -11.77 -14.84 -7.73
C GLU A 199 -10.62 -15.48 -8.53
N LEU A 200 -9.64 -16.08 -7.84
CA LEU A 200 -8.54 -16.78 -8.48
C LEU A 200 -9.02 -17.98 -9.28
N LEU A 201 -9.96 -18.76 -8.74
CA LEU A 201 -10.59 -19.88 -9.44
C LEU A 201 -11.38 -19.42 -10.66
N LEU A 202 -12.14 -18.33 -10.55
CA LEU A 202 -12.88 -17.74 -11.67
C LEU A 202 -11.94 -17.24 -12.76
N LEU A 203 -10.84 -16.57 -12.40
CA LEU A 203 -9.82 -16.13 -13.34
C LEU A 203 -9.16 -17.31 -14.06
N GLN A 204 -8.82 -18.38 -13.35
CA GLN A 204 -8.28 -19.59 -13.96
C GLN A 204 -9.27 -20.23 -14.94
N THR A 205 -10.56 -20.25 -14.59
CA THR A 205 -11.63 -20.76 -15.46
C THR A 205 -11.73 -19.91 -16.72
N GLU A 206 -11.71 -18.59 -16.59
CA GLU A 206 -11.79 -17.68 -17.74
C GLU A 206 -10.56 -17.79 -18.65
N MET A 207 -9.36 -17.97 -18.08
CA MET A 207 -8.15 -18.23 -18.86
C MET A 207 -8.26 -19.52 -19.69
N HIS A 208 -8.86 -20.59 -19.14
CA HIS A 208 -9.15 -21.82 -19.90
C HIS A 208 -10.17 -21.54 -21.01
N ASN A 209 -11.27 -20.84 -20.70
CA ASN A 209 -12.31 -20.49 -21.67
C ASN A 209 -11.74 -19.73 -22.88
N VAL A 210 -10.80 -18.81 -22.65
CA VAL A 210 -10.14 -18.05 -23.72
C VAL A 210 -9.33 -18.97 -24.64
N ILE A 211 -8.57 -19.90 -24.08
CA ILE A 211 -7.79 -20.87 -24.86
C ILE A 211 -8.73 -21.78 -25.66
N ASP A 212 -9.77 -22.30 -25.02
CA ASP A 212 -10.77 -23.16 -25.65
C ASP A 212 -11.52 -22.44 -26.78
N TYR A 213 -11.84 -21.17 -26.60
CA TYR A 213 -12.44 -20.35 -27.65
C TYR A 213 -11.55 -20.27 -28.91
N TYR A 214 -10.25 -20.05 -28.75
CA TYR A 214 -9.33 -20.02 -29.90
C TYR A 214 -9.14 -21.41 -30.53
N ASN A 215 -9.09 -22.48 -29.72
CA ASN A 215 -9.05 -23.85 -30.21
C ASN A 215 -10.30 -24.19 -31.05
N GLU A 216 -11.48 -23.82 -30.57
CA GLU A 216 -12.74 -24.04 -31.31
C GLU A 216 -12.83 -23.20 -32.58
N LYS A 217 -12.31 -21.96 -32.56
CA LYS A 217 -12.21 -21.15 -33.78
C LYS A 217 -11.29 -21.76 -34.83
N GLU A 218 -10.12 -22.22 -34.42
CA GLU A 218 -9.17 -22.89 -35.33
C GLU A 218 -9.78 -24.15 -35.94
N LYS A 219 -10.42 -25.01 -35.13
CA LYS A 219 -11.13 -26.20 -35.63
C LYS A 219 -12.18 -25.86 -36.68
N LYS A 220 -12.97 -24.79 -36.46
CA LYS A 220 -13.96 -24.32 -37.43
C LYS A 220 -13.31 -23.85 -38.73
N ILE A 221 -12.21 -23.10 -38.66
CA ILE A 221 -11.49 -22.63 -39.84
C ILE A 221 -10.94 -23.83 -40.64
N ILE A 222 -10.30 -24.79 -39.98
CA ILE A 222 -9.79 -26.02 -40.61
C ILE A 222 -10.92 -26.81 -41.28
N SER A 223 -12.06 -26.95 -40.61
CA SER A 223 -13.23 -27.64 -41.19
C SER A 223 -13.73 -26.96 -42.47
N VAL A 224 -13.82 -25.63 -42.48
CA VAL A 224 -14.24 -24.86 -43.67
C VAL A 224 -13.20 -24.95 -44.78
N LEU A 225 -11.92 -24.84 -44.45
CA LEU A 225 -10.82 -25.01 -45.41
C LEU A 225 -10.87 -26.38 -46.09
N HIS A 226 -11.13 -27.45 -45.33
CA HIS A 226 -11.23 -28.80 -45.87
C HIS A 226 -12.37 -28.94 -46.90
N LYS A 227 -13.56 -28.39 -46.58
CA LYS A 227 -14.72 -28.38 -47.49
C LYS A 227 -14.46 -27.62 -48.79
N ILE A 228 -13.88 -26.42 -48.69
CA ILE A 228 -13.58 -25.59 -49.87
C ILE A 228 -12.51 -26.24 -50.75
N THR A 229 -11.59 -27.00 -50.13
CA THR A 229 -10.53 -27.72 -50.87
C THR A 229 -11.07 -28.98 -51.55
N SER A 230 -12.11 -29.63 -51.01
CA SER A 230 -12.73 -30.82 -51.63
C SER A 230 -13.61 -30.49 -52.84
N ASP A 231 -14.21 -29.30 -52.90
CA ASP A 231 -15.24 -28.95 -53.90
C ASP A 231 -14.66 -28.42 -55.24
N GLY A 232 -13.33 -28.39 -55.39
CA GLY A 232 -12.62 -28.04 -56.62
C GLY A 232 -12.03 -26.62 -56.66
N THR A 233 -10.97 -26.42 -57.44
CA THR A 233 -10.16 -25.19 -57.42
C THR A 233 -10.57 -24.16 -58.48
N SER A 234 -11.65 -23.42 -58.25
CA SER A 234 -11.90 -22.17 -59.01
C SER A 234 -11.03 -21.02 -58.47
N GLN A 235 -10.81 -19.95 -59.26
CA GLN A 235 -10.09 -18.75 -58.79
C GLN A 235 -10.73 -18.12 -57.54
N PHE A 236 -12.07 -18.17 -57.45
CA PHE A 236 -12.82 -17.74 -56.27
C PHE A 236 -12.47 -18.57 -55.04
N HIS A 237 -12.39 -19.91 -55.16
CA HIS A 237 -11.98 -20.80 -54.06
C HIS A 237 -10.57 -20.48 -53.57
N ARG A 238 -9.64 -20.17 -54.48
CA ARG A 238 -8.26 -19.76 -54.12
C ARG A 238 -8.25 -18.48 -53.27
N GLY A 239 -9.04 -17.47 -53.64
CA GLY A 239 -9.20 -16.25 -52.86
C GLY A 239 -9.76 -16.51 -51.45
N CYS A 240 -10.81 -17.33 -51.34
CA CYS A 240 -11.38 -17.73 -50.05
C CYS A 240 -10.38 -18.51 -49.18
N ILE A 241 -9.60 -19.41 -49.76
CA ILE A 241 -8.56 -20.16 -49.04
C ILE A 241 -7.50 -19.21 -48.49
N SER A 242 -7.04 -18.23 -49.27
CA SER A 242 -6.05 -17.25 -48.80
C SER A 242 -6.56 -16.42 -47.62
N LEU A 243 -7.82 -15.97 -47.67
CA LEU A 243 -8.44 -15.23 -46.56
C LEU A 243 -8.60 -16.09 -45.30
N LEU A 244 -9.01 -17.35 -45.45
CA LEU A 244 -9.16 -18.28 -44.32
C LEU A 244 -7.81 -18.66 -43.70
N ARG A 245 -6.76 -18.82 -44.51
CA ARG A 245 -5.38 -19.04 -44.01
C ARG A 245 -4.85 -17.83 -43.26
N LYS A 246 -5.12 -16.61 -43.74
CA LYS A 246 -4.79 -15.38 -42.99
C LYS A 246 -5.48 -15.37 -41.63
N LEU A 247 -6.78 -15.66 -41.59
CA LEU A 247 -7.54 -15.72 -40.35
C LEU A 247 -7.05 -16.83 -39.40
N GLN A 248 -6.62 -17.97 -39.95
CA GLN A 248 -6.01 -19.05 -39.17
C GLN A 248 -4.74 -18.58 -38.47
N LEU A 249 -3.83 -17.92 -39.19
CA LEU A 249 -2.59 -17.38 -38.63
C LEU A 249 -2.84 -16.35 -37.53
N GLU A 250 -3.85 -15.49 -37.69
CA GLU A 250 -4.25 -14.54 -36.64
C GLU A 250 -4.75 -15.28 -35.38
N VAL A 251 -5.61 -16.29 -35.54
CA VAL A 251 -6.10 -17.11 -34.42
C VAL A 251 -4.96 -17.86 -33.72
N GLU A 252 -4.02 -18.44 -34.48
CA GLU A 252 -2.84 -19.12 -33.94
C GLU A 252 -1.94 -18.15 -33.17
N LEU A 253 -1.72 -16.94 -33.68
CA LEU A 253 -0.95 -15.89 -33.01
C LEU A 253 -1.58 -15.52 -31.67
N PHE A 254 -2.89 -15.22 -31.65
CA PHE A 254 -3.58 -14.84 -30.42
C PHE A 254 -3.64 -15.99 -29.42
N ARG A 255 -3.82 -17.23 -29.87
CA ARG A 255 -3.72 -18.42 -29.02
C ARG A 255 -2.33 -18.53 -28.40
N SER A 256 -1.27 -18.41 -29.21
CA SER A 256 0.12 -18.50 -28.74
C SER A 256 0.43 -17.45 -27.68
N ILE A 257 -0.01 -16.21 -27.89
CA ILE A 257 0.11 -15.13 -26.92
C ILE A 257 -0.63 -15.47 -25.62
N ALA A 258 -1.88 -15.94 -25.70
CA ALA A 258 -2.66 -16.31 -24.53
C ALA A 258 -2.02 -17.46 -23.74
N VAL A 259 -1.60 -18.53 -24.42
CA VAL A 259 -0.91 -19.67 -23.79
C VAL A 259 0.38 -19.24 -23.10
N SER A 260 1.19 -18.40 -23.76
CA SER A 260 2.43 -17.85 -23.19
C SER A 260 2.15 -16.98 -21.95
N ALA A 261 1.15 -16.10 -22.03
CA ALA A 261 0.77 -15.23 -20.92
C ALA A 261 0.22 -16.02 -19.72
N TYR A 262 -0.48 -17.14 -19.96
CA TYR A 262 -1.14 -17.93 -18.91
C TYR A 262 -0.31 -19.12 -18.42
N ALA A 263 0.84 -19.42 -19.04
CA ALA A 263 1.69 -20.57 -18.71
C ALA A 263 2.15 -20.64 -17.25
N SER A 264 2.22 -19.49 -16.57
CA SER A 264 2.58 -19.44 -15.14
C SER A 264 1.42 -19.70 -14.18
N VAL A 265 0.19 -19.79 -14.70
CA VAL A 265 -1.05 -19.80 -13.91
C VAL A 265 -1.91 -21.04 -14.17
N ILE A 266 -1.93 -21.56 -15.40
CA ILE A 266 -2.72 -22.75 -15.79
C ILE A 266 -1.89 -23.74 -16.61
N THR A 267 -2.21 -25.03 -16.47
CA THR A 267 -1.60 -26.09 -17.29
C THR A 267 -2.39 -26.22 -18.59
N VAL A 268 -1.81 -25.74 -19.69
CA VAL A 268 -2.47 -25.79 -21.00
C VAL A 268 -2.22 -27.17 -21.65
N PRO A 269 -3.25 -27.86 -22.17
CA PRO A 269 -3.06 -29.07 -22.97
C PRO A 269 -2.23 -28.76 -24.23
N LYS A 270 -1.14 -29.50 -24.43
CA LYS A 270 -0.33 -29.39 -25.66
C LYS A 270 -1.16 -29.86 -26.86
N SER A 271 -1.51 -28.96 -27.77
CA SER A 271 -2.03 -29.36 -29.09
C SER A 271 -0.90 -29.88 -29.99
N HIS A 272 -1.27 -30.75 -30.93
CA HIS A 272 -0.39 -31.52 -31.82
C HIS A 272 0.66 -30.68 -32.58
N PRO A 273 1.82 -31.27 -32.93
CA PRO A 273 2.89 -30.58 -33.63
C PRO A 273 2.43 -30.08 -35.01
N LEU A 274 2.91 -28.88 -35.33
CA LEU A 274 2.78 -28.18 -36.60
C LEU A 274 3.05 -29.11 -37.79
N VAL A 275 2.14 -29.10 -38.77
CA VAL A 275 2.50 -29.51 -40.14
C VAL A 275 3.38 -28.40 -40.70
N ASP A 276 4.61 -28.77 -40.99
CA ASP A 276 5.68 -27.98 -41.60
C ASP A 276 5.18 -27.16 -42.80
N ALA A 277 5.02 -25.85 -42.62
CA ALA A 277 4.77 -24.93 -43.73
C ALA A 277 6.11 -24.59 -44.37
N GLY A 278 6.62 -25.54 -45.16
CA GLY A 278 7.77 -25.35 -46.02
C GLY A 278 7.56 -24.18 -46.98
N HIS A 279 8.57 -23.30 -47.00
CA HIS A 279 8.93 -22.38 -48.07
C HIS A 279 7.83 -21.41 -48.56
N MET A 280 7.89 -20.16 -48.10
CA MET A 280 7.48 -19.03 -48.92
C MET A 280 8.68 -18.15 -49.23
N CYS A 281 9.03 -18.15 -50.52
CA CYS A 281 9.97 -17.25 -51.15
C CYS A 281 9.52 -15.81 -50.90
N VAL A 282 10.40 -14.99 -50.31
CA VAL A 282 10.26 -13.54 -50.29
C VAL A 282 10.45 -13.07 -51.73
N ILE A 283 9.41 -12.53 -52.35
CA ILE A 283 9.55 -11.80 -53.61
C ILE A 283 9.91 -10.37 -53.21
N ASP A 284 11.18 -10.02 -53.37
CA ASP A 284 11.65 -8.64 -53.28
C ASP A 284 11.02 -7.83 -54.41
N ALA A 285 10.23 -6.82 -54.03
CA ALA A 285 9.69 -5.83 -54.95
C ALA A 285 10.76 -4.77 -55.21
N SER A 286 11.74 -5.11 -56.03
CA SER A 286 12.71 -4.18 -56.59
C SER A 286 12.93 -4.50 -58.07
N ASP A 287 11.94 -4.15 -58.90
CA ASP A 287 12.18 -3.59 -60.23
C ASP A 287 10.84 -3.24 -60.91
N SER A 288 10.65 -1.95 -61.15
CA SER A 288 9.75 -1.45 -62.19
C SER A 288 10.30 -0.09 -62.60
N SER A 289 11.33 -0.12 -63.42
CA SER A 289 11.73 1.01 -64.25
C SER A 289 10.74 1.20 -65.41
N ASP A 290 10.84 2.39 -66.02
CA ASP A 290 10.31 2.82 -67.32
C ASP A 290 8.89 3.43 -67.28
N SER A 291 8.63 4.62 -67.83
CA SER A 291 9.41 5.51 -68.70
C SER A 291 8.74 6.88 -68.86
N GLU A 292 9.59 7.92 -68.92
CA GLU A 292 9.60 9.14 -69.78
C GLU A 292 8.34 9.91 -70.23
N TYR A 293 8.53 11.25 -70.23
CA TYR A 293 7.97 12.37 -71.03
C TYR A 293 7.36 13.48 -70.13
N GLU A 294 7.62 14.78 -70.27
CA GLU A 294 8.46 15.58 -71.18
C GLU A 294 8.67 16.97 -70.51
N SER A 295 9.70 17.68 -70.96
CA SER A 295 10.16 18.98 -70.44
C SER A 295 9.41 20.13 -71.11
N SER A 296 8.94 21.11 -70.34
CA SER A 296 8.71 22.48 -70.83
C SER A 296 9.17 23.48 -69.79
N SER A 297 10.34 24.04 -70.09
CA SER A 297 10.89 25.27 -69.54
C SER A 297 10.31 26.43 -70.35
N ASP A 298 9.61 27.35 -69.69
CA ASP A 298 9.45 28.73 -70.12
C ASP A 298 9.23 29.59 -68.86
N GLY A 299 10.06 30.61 -68.69
CA GLY A 299 10.00 31.52 -67.54
C GLY A 299 11.24 32.40 -67.45
N GLU A 300 11.12 33.56 -68.11
CA GLU A 300 12.02 34.73 -68.18
C GLU A 300 12.74 35.14 -66.88
#